data_AF-A0A4Q9M937-F1
#
_entry.id   AF-A0A4Q9M937-F1
#
_cell.length_a   1.000
_cell.length_b   1.000
_cell.length_c   1.000
_cell.angle_alpha   90.00
_cell.angle_beta   90.00
_cell.angle_gamma   90.00
#
_symmetry.space_group_name_H-M   'P 1'
#
loop_
_entity.id
_entity.type
_entity.pdbx_description
1 polymer ?
#
loop_
_entity_poly.entity_id
_entity_poly.type
_entity_poly.pdbx_seq_one_letter_code
_entity_poly.pdbx_strand_id
1 'polypeptide(L)'
;MRSPSSRIPPGLPYALRFLVARLAPVTAVVIVLRVGQAQGIIHIPAVWLAISAVLSITLLVVVRVVYSKYDLQRRAARLGAVLPPSWEGKSIGNIDLLQYGIERWKNGYIGDGFWEKCEELGGIHSVTLFGELMYVTTDANIIKAMLATQFEEFVKGDRFGETMNDVLGEGVFNADGDLWKFHRTMTRPYFTKDRISHFDMFDRHADLAIRKMKERFRDGRALDFQELVSRFTLDSATEFLFGNCVHSLMNDLPYAYNDRRSPQIAQTASSASTTFSQAFTGVQEALAVRLRIGWSWIFAEMFKDTTRKHMEVVSAYVQPIIEEALRKKRSAIGKDEKVTEDEETLLDHLVKKTEDPTILHDETLNIMIAGRDTTAATLTLAVYLLCLYPEAFNKLRAEIMEKIGPKQMPGFDDIRNMKYLRAVINETLRLYPIVPFNVRVPTHDTTVPNPDPSQPPIFVPADINLAYSVFMMHRRKDYWGPDAAYFDPERFLDERLNKYFTGNPFIFLPFNAGPRICLGQQFAYNEMSFFLIRLLQHFSHMELDLDAQPPEARPPPEWANDEGHRGKEKISPKVHLTLYVQGGLWVKMTEADRDD
;
A
#
# COMPACT_ATOMS: atom_id res chain seq x y z
N MET A 1 21.69 -18.73 0.07
CA MET A 1 22.10 -17.40 0.60
C MET A 1 23.38 -16.93 -0.08
N ARG A 2 23.33 -15.87 -0.91
CA ARG A 2 24.54 -15.05 -1.11
C ARG A 2 24.74 -14.25 0.17
N SER A 3 25.94 -14.28 0.74
CA SER A 3 26.30 -13.53 1.95
C SER A 3 25.78 -12.07 1.88
N PRO A 4 25.09 -11.56 2.92
CA PRO A 4 24.72 -10.15 3.01
C PRO A 4 25.91 -9.19 2.92
N SER A 5 27.13 -9.68 3.21
CA SER A 5 28.33 -8.85 3.29
C SER A 5 28.93 -8.39 1.95
N SER A 6 28.42 -8.87 0.79
CA SER A 6 29.03 -8.58 -0.52
C SER A 6 28.11 -7.93 -1.56
N ARG A 7 26.92 -7.46 -1.18
CA ARG A 7 26.04 -6.76 -2.13
C ARG A 7 26.51 -5.31 -2.32
N ILE A 8 26.94 -4.99 -3.54
CA ILE A 8 27.22 -3.62 -3.99
C ILE A 8 25.92 -2.81 -3.87
N PRO A 9 25.94 -1.58 -3.33
CA PRO A 9 24.77 -0.71 -3.32
C PRO A 9 24.14 -0.61 -4.73
N PRO A 10 22.81 -0.67 -4.85
CA PRO A 10 22.12 -0.72 -6.15
C PRO A 10 22.43 0.50 -7.03
N GLY A 11 22.82 1.63 -6.43
CA GLY A 11 23.21 2.87 -7.11
C GLY A 11 24.40 2.78 -8.04
N LEU A 12 25.44 2.03 -7.66
CA LEU A 12 26.72 2.04 -8.40
C LEU A 12 26.62 1.36 -9.79
N PRO A 13 26.04 0.16 -9.93
CA PRO A 13 25.86 -0.47 -11.23
C PRO A 13 24.95 0.34 -12.16
N TYR A 14 23.90 0.96 -11.62
CA TYR A 14 22.96 1.77 -12.40
C TYR A 14 23.60 3.08 -12.88
N ALA A 15 24.30 3.80 -12.00
CA ALA A 15 24.99 5.05 -12.36
C ALA A 15 26.02 4.82 -13.48
N LEU A 16 26.75 3.69 -13.45
CA LEU A 16 27.71 3.33 -14.49
C LEU A 16 27.02 3.11 -15.84
N ARG A 17 25.91 2.36 -15.88
CA ARG A 17 25.11 2.14 -17.09
C ARG A 17 24.54 3.46 -17.64
N PHE A 18 24.01 4.30 -16.75
CA PHE A 18 23.43 5.60 -17.10
C PHE A 18 24.49 6.56 -17.66
N LEU A 19 25.64 6.67 -17.00
CA LEU A 19 26.77 7.49 -17.44
C LEU A 19 27.29 7.04 -18.80
N VAL A 20 27.49 5.72 -19.00
CA VAL A 20 27.94 5.18 -20.30
C VAL A 20 26.93 5.49 -21.40
N ALA A 21 25.64 5.26 -21.18
CA ALA A 21 24.60 5.49 -22.19
C ALA A 21 24.43 6.98 -22.56
N ARG A 22 24.64 7.90 -21.61
CA ARG A 22 24.46 9.35 -21.82
C ARG A 22 25.73 10.06 -22.28
N LEU A 23 26.90 9.60 -21.88
CA LEU A 23 28.19 10.21 -22.24
C LEU A 23 28.80 9.62 -23.51
N ALA A 24 28.48 8.38 -23.89
CA ALA A 24 29.04 7.76 -25.11
C ALA A 24 28.87 8.61 -26.40
N PRO A 25 27.71 9.25 -26.66
CA PRO A 25 27.56 10.12 -27.85
C PRO A 25 28.44 11.36 -27.78
N VAL A 26 28.60 11.96 -26.59
CA VAL A 26 29.43 13.14 -26.36
C VAL A 26 30.90 12.78 -26.56
N THR A 27 31.32 11.66 -25.99
CA THR A 27 32.67 11.12 -26.15
C THR A 27 32.96 10.80 -27.62
N ALA A 28 32.01 10.25 -28.37
CA ALA A 28 32.15 10.00 -29.80
C ALA A 28 32.34 11.30 -30.60
N VAL A 29 31.55 12.34 -30.33
CA VAL A 29 31.69 13.67 -30.97
C VAL A 29 33.07 14.26 -30.65
N VAL A 30 33.51 14.21 -29.39
CA VAL A 30 34.84 14.72 -28.99
C VAL A 30 35.96 13.94 -29.66
N ILE A 31 35.85 12.61 -29.78
CA ILE A 31 36.83 11.77 -30.47
C ILE A 31 36.91 12.15 -31.95
N VAL A 32 35.78 12.26 -32.64
CA VAL A 32 35.73 12.64 -34.07
C VAL A 32 36.39 14.00 -34.30
N LEU A 33 36.09 15.00 -33.46
CA LEU A 33 36.67 16.33 -33.57
C LEU A 33 38.19 16.34 -33.28
N ARG A 34 38.66 15.52 -32.32
CA ARG A 34 40.09 15.37 -32.01
C ARG A 34 40.86 14.64 -33.10
N VAL A 35 40.27 13.61 -33.71
CA VAL A 35 40.87 12.90 -34.86
C VAL A 35 40.97 13.84 -36.06
N GLY A 36 39.93 14.64 -36.33
CA GLY A 36 39.96 15.65 -37.39
C GLY A 36 41.03 16.73 -37.18
N GLN A 37 41.32 17.10 -35.92
CA GLN A 37 42.44 17.98 -35.59
C GLN A 37 43.81 17.33 -35.79
N ALA A 38 43.98 16.08 -35.35
CA ALA A 38 45.24 15.36 -35.50
C ALA A 38 45.61 15.12 -36.98
N GLN A 39 44.61 14.99 -37.85
CA GLN A 39 44.80 14.85 -39.30
C GLN A 39 44.91 16.20 -40.04
N GLY A 40 44.88 17.33 -39.34
CA GLY A 40 45.00 18.66 -39.94
C GLY A 40 43.80 19.12 -40.78
N ILE A 41 42.67 18.40 -40.70
CA ILE A 41 41.45 18.68 -41.46
C ILE A 41 40.68 19.86 -40.83
N ILE A 42 40.77 20.01 -39.51
CA ILE A 42 39.97 20.95 -38.73
C ILE A 42 40.85 21.63 -37.68
N HIS A 43 40.80 22.96 -37.53
CA HIS A 43 41.51 23.69 -36.47
C HIS A 43 40.49 24.42 -35.56
N ILE A 44 40.21 23.83 -34.38
CA ILE A 44 39.23 24.36 -33.43
C ILE A 44 39.93 24.60 -32.08
N PRO A 45 39.98 25.85 -31.56
CA PRO A 45 40.50 26.11 -30.23
C PRO A 45 39.76 25.27 -29.16
N ALA A 46 40.47 24.86 -28.09
CA ALA A 46 39.91 23.96 -27.07
C ALA A 46 38.60 24.46 -26.44
N VAL A 47 38.42 25.78 -26.34
CA VAL A 47 37.19 26.42 -25.84
C VAL A 47 35.99 26.10 -26.75
N TRP A 48 36.17 26.15 -28.06
CA TRP A 48 35.10 25.85 -29.03
C TRP A 48 34.77 24.36 -29.08
N LEU A 49 35.72 23.47 -28.79
CA LEU A 49 35.45 22.05 -28.59
C LEU A 49 34.56 21.81 -27.36
N ALA A 50 34.86 22.48 -26.24
CA ALA A 50 34.06 22.37 -25.02
C ALA A 50 32.63 22.92 -25.23
N ILE A 51 32.50 24.06 -25.89
CA ILE A 51 31.20 24.65 -26.25
C ILE A 51 30.41 23.71 -27.18
N SER A 52 31.06 23.14 -28.20
CA SER A 52 30.42 22.20 -29.13
C SER A 52 29.98 20.91 -28.43
N ALA A 53 30.73 20.44 -27.43
CA ALA A 53 30.35 19.29 -26.62
C ALA A 53 29.10 19.58 -25.76
N VAL A 54 29.02 20.77 -25.14
CA VAL A 54 27.83 21.17 -24.35
C VAL A 54 26.61 21.40 -25.25
N LEU A 55 26.79 22.05 -26.40
CA LEU A 55 25.71 22.27 -27.37
C LEU A 55 25.22 20.96 -27.99
N SER A 56 26.11 19.99 -28.25
CA SER A 56 25.71 18.68 -28.78
C SER A 56 24.88 17.87 -27.79
N ILE A 57 25.15 17.97 -26.47
CA ILE A 57 24.29 17.39 -25.43
C ILE A 57 22.89 17.99 -25.49
N THR A 58 22.81 19.33 -25.56
CA THR A 58 21.52 20.04 -25.59
C THR A 58 20.73 19.69 -26.85
N LEU A 59 21.38 19.70 -28.01
CA LEU A 59 20.78 19.31 -29.28
C LEU A 59 20.29 17.86 -29.25
N LEU A 60 21.10 16.94 -28.72
CA LEU A 60 20.74 15.52 -28.61
C LEU A 60 19.50 15.33 -27.72
N VAL A 61 19.39 16.07 -26.62
CA VAL A 61 18.20 16.04 -25.75
C VAL A 61 16.97 16.54 -26.50
N VAL A 62 17.07 17.68 -27.19
CA VAL A 62 15.95 18.24 -27.98
C VAL A 62 15.51 17.28 -29.09
N VAL A 63 16.46 16.78 -29.89
CA VAL A 63 16.19 15.81 -30.97
C VAL A 63 15.54 14.55 -30.40
N ARG A 64 16.04 14.04 -29.26
CA ARG A 64 15.46 12.86 -28.60
C ARG A 64 14.03 13.11 -28.14
N VAL A 65 13.73 14.26 -27.53
CA VAL A 65 12.36 14.60 -27.09
C VAL A 65 11.41 14.71 -28.27
N VAL A 66 11.80 15.43 -29.33
CA VAL A 66 10.99 15.59 -30.54
C VAL A 66 10.77 14.24 -31.23
N TYR A 67 11.83 13.45 -31.40
CA TYR A 67 11.75 12.11 -31.98
C TYR A 67 10.87 11.19 -31.14
N SER A 68 11.00 11.20 -29.81
CA SER A 68 10.16 10.41 -28.92
C SER A 68 8.68 10.78 -29.04
N LYS A 69 8.32 12.08 -29.10
CA LYS A 69 6.93 12.51 -29.32
C LYS A 69 6.39 12.04 -30.68
N TYR A 70 7.18 12.20 -31.75
CA TYR A 70 6.82 11.74 -33.10
C TYR A 70 6.64 10.22 -33.16
N ASP A 71 7.57 9.47 -32.58
CA ASP A 71 7.54 8.01 -32.56
C ASP A 71 6.32 7.50 -31.76
N LEU A 72 5.98 8.14 -30.64
CA LEU A 72 4.80 7.83 -29.85
C LEU A 72 3.51 8.01 -30.66
N GLN A 73 3.36 9.14 -31.35
CA GLN A 73 2.21 9.43 -32.19
C GLN A 73 2.09 8.44 -33.35
N ARG A 74 3.21 8.10 -33.99
CA ARG A 74 3.24 7.12 -35.06
C ARG A 74 2.82 5.73 -34.58
N ARG A 75 3.26 5.31 -33.39
CA ARG A 75 2.89 4.01 -32.80
C ARG A 75 1.42 3.98 -32.37
N ALA A 76 0.91 5.07 -31.79
CA ALA A 76 -0.52 5.23 -31.49
C ALA A 76 -1.38 5.13 -32.76
N ALA A 77 -1.01 5.84 -33.83
CA ALA A 77 -1.74 5.82 -35.10
C ALA A 77 -1.79 4.41 -35.74
N ARG A 78 -0.74 3.59 -35.58
CA ARG A 78 -0.73 2.20 -36.07
C ARG A 78 -1.78 1.31 -35.39
N LEU A 79 -2.12 1.61 -34.14
CA LEU A 79 -3.13 0.89 -33.38
C LEU A 79 -4.52 1.57 -33.45
N GLY A 80 -4.69 2.59 -34.29
CA GLY A 80 -5.93 3.36 -34.36
C GLY A 80 -6.27 4.07 -33.05
N ALA A 81 -5.27 4.37 -32.24
CA ALA A 81 -5.39 4.89 -30.89
C ALA A 81 -4.89 6.34 -30.79
N VAL A 82 -5.30 7.03 -29.72
CA VAL A 82 -4.91 8.41 -29.43
C VAL A 82 -4.06 8.48 -28.16
N LEU A 83 -3.25 9.54 -28.04
CA LEU A 83 -2.49 9.80 -26.82
C LEU A 83 -3.37 10.50 -25.79
N PRO A 84 -3.21 10.23 -24.49
CA PRO A 84 -3.95 10.95 -23.46
C PRO A 84 -3.42 12.40 -23.35
N PRO A 85 -4.20 13.32 -22.75
CA PRO A 85 -3.73 14.66 -22.42
C PRO A 85 -2.46 14.64 -21.55
N SER A 86 -1.58 15.64 -21.71
CA SER A 86 -0.29 15.68 -21.00
C SER A 86 -0.27 16.74 -19.90
N TRP A 87 0.20 16.37 -18.71
CA TRP A 87 0.57 17.30 -17.66
C TRP A 87 2.01 17.79 -17.91
N GLU A 88 2.11 19.02 -18.43
CA GLU A 88 3.38 19.68 -18.68
C GLU A 88 3.77 20.60 -17.52
N GLY A 89 5.02 20.51 -17.07
CA GLY A 89 5.62 21.39 -16.07
C GLY A 89 6.25 22.63 -16.72
N LYS A 90 6.67 23.57 -15.89
CA LYS A 90 7.33 24.82 -16.31
C LYS A 90 8.85 24.69 -16.43
N SER A 91 9.44 23.70 -15.76
CA SER A 91 10.90 23.52 -15.70
C SER A 91 11.40 22.41 -16.63
N ILE A 92 12.70 22.43 -16.93
CA ILE A 92 13.35 21.40 -17.76
C ILE A 92 13.16 20.03 -17.10
N GLY A 93 12.56 19.08 -17.83
CA GLY A 93 12.31 17.73 -17.34
C GLY A 93 11.22 17.65 -16.26
N ASN A 94 10.40 18.70 -16.10
CA ASN A 94 9.29 18.78 -15.15
C ASN A 94 9.70 18.57 -13.69
N ILE A 95 10.87 19.06 -13.29
CA ILE A 95 11.36 19.01 -11.91
C ILE A 95 10.41 19.74 -10.95
N ASP A 96 9.80 20.81 -11.42
CA ASP A 96 8.76 21.56 -10.71
C ASP A 96 7.56 20.67 -10.36
N LEU A 97 7.15 19.75 -11.24
CA LEU A 97 6.07 18.81 -10.95
C LEU A 97 6.47 17.78 -9.88
N LEU A 98 7.73 17.33 -9.89
CA LEU A 98 8.22 16.43 -8.85
C LEU A 98 8.29 17.13 -7.48
N GLN A 99 8.81 18.35 -7.44
CA GLN A 99 8.85 19.15 -6.21
C GLN A 99 7.45 19.44 -5.69
N TYR A 100 6.53 19.79 -6.59
CA TYR A 100 5.12 19.97 -6.30
C TYR A 100 4.49 18.71 -5.68
N GLY A 101 4.74 17.54 -6.27
CA GLY A 101 4.27 16.25 -5.75
C GLY A 101 4.87 15.89 -4.39
N ILE A 102 6.17 16.10 -4.19
CA ILE A 102 6.85 15.82 -2.90
C ILE A 102 6.30 16.72 -1.79
N GLU A 103 6.11 18.01 -2.07
CA GLU A 103 5.61 18.98 -1.09
C GLU A 103 4.17 18.67 -0.68
N ARG A 104 3.27 18.42 -1.65
CA ARG A 104 1.89 18.04 -1.36
C ARG A 104 1.78 16.68 -0.70
N TRP A 105 2.67 15.74 -1.00
CA TRP A 105 2.72 14.49 -0.26
C TRP A 105 3.13 14.70 1.22
N LYS A 106 4.15 15.52 1.48
CA LYS A 106 4.61 15.79 2.85
C LYS A 106 3.57 16.56 3.67
N ASN A 107 3.04 17.64 3.10
CA ASN A 107 2.27 18.64 3.85
C ASN A 107 0.78 18.68 3.48
N GLY A 108 0.38 18.10 2.36
CA GLY A 108 -1.00 18.08 1.88
C GLY A 108 -1.79 16.83 2.27
N TYR A 109 -3.02 16.79 1.75
CA TYR A 109 -3.95 15.66 1.85
C TYR A 109 -3.67 14.62 0.75
N ILE A 110 -4.22 13.42 0.91
CA ILE A 110 -3.99 12.30 -0.01
C ILE A 110 -4.56 12.65 -1.39
N GLY A 111 -3.70 12.62 -2.40
CA GLY A 111 -4.08 12.92 -3.79
C GLY A 111 -4.11 14.41 -4.13
N ASP A 112 -3.74 15.31 -3.20
CA ASP A 112 -3.60 16.74 -3.49
C ASP A 112 -2.69 16.97 -4.71
N GLY A 113 -3.10 17.86 -5.59
CA GLY A 113 -2.46 18.16 -6.86
C GLY A 113 -2.80 17.17 -7.98
N PHE A 114 -2.88 15.87 -7.67
CA PHE A 114 -3.31 14.86 -8.63
C PHE A 114 -4.81 14.95 -8.90
N TRP A 115 -5.62 15.24 -7.88
CA TRP A 115 -7.08 15.37 -8.00
C TRP A 115 -7.48 16.51 -8.93
N GLU A 116 -6.99 17.70 -8.66
CA GLU A 116 -7.26 18.89 -9.46
C GLU A 116 -6.84 18.65 -10.92
N LYS A 117 -5.72 17.93 -11.13
CA LYS A 117 -5.27 17.63 -12.49
C LYS A 117 -6.09 16.56 -13.20
N CYS A 118 -6.62 15.57 -12.48
CA CYS A 118 -7.58 14.62 -13.05
C CYS A 118 -8.90 15.29 -13.43
N GLU A 119 -9.36 16.28 -12.66
CA GLU A 119 -10.56 17.06 -13.01
C GLU A 119 -10.32 17.93 -14.25
N GLU A 120 -9.13 18.50 -14.41
CA GLU A 120 -8.76 19.33 -15.55
C GLU A 120 -8.52 18.51 -16.84
N LEU A 121 -7.75 17.42 -16.76
CA LEU A 121 -7.30 16.64 -17.92
C LEU A 121 -8.17 15.41 -18.21
N GLY A 122 -9.08 15.05 -17.31
CA GLY A 122 -9.93 13.87 -17.42
C GLY A 122 -9.36 12.61 -16.75
N GLY A 123 -10.08 11.50 -16.92
CA GLY A 123 -9.84 10.23 -16.22
C GLY A 123 -8.52 9.51 -16.53
N ILE A 124 -7.73 10.00 -17.50
CA ILE A 124 -6.37 9.53 -17.80
C ILE A 124 -5.53 10.68 -18.37
N HIS A 125 -4.29 10.79 -17.91
CA HIS A 125 -3.33 11.75 -18.45
C HIS A 125 -1.90 11.20 -18.38
N SER A 126 -1.03 11.73 -19.23
CA SER A 126 0.41 11.45 -19.18
C SER A 126 1.16 12.50 -18.38
N VAL A 127 2.17 12.09 -17.63
CA VAL A 127 3.15 12.99 -17.02
C VAL A 127 4.54 12.48 -17.35
N THR A 128 5.45 13.39 -17.68
CA THR A 128 6.86 13.05 -17.90
C THR A 128 7.68 13.59 -16.75
N LEU A 129 8.39 12.76 -15.99
CA LEU A 129 9.28 13.20 -14.90
C LEU A 129 10.72 12.78 -15.21
N PHE A 130 11.65 13.73 -15.30
CA PHE A 130 13.05 13.48 -15.70
C PHE A 130 13.21 12.72 -17.04
N GLY A 131 12.29 12.93 -17.99
CA GLY A 131 12.30 12.27 -19.29
C GLY A 131 11.73 10.84 -19.28
N GLU A 132 11.20 10.38 -18.14
CA GLU A 132 10.42 9.14 -18.04
C GLU A 132 8.94 9.44 -18.18
N LEU A 133 8.31 8.83 -19.18
CA LEU A 133 6.87 8.92 -19.41
C LEU A 133 6.13 7.95 -18.50
N MET A 134 5.10 8.43 -17.82
CA MET A 134 4.15 7.60 -17.07
C MET A 134 2.74 8.12 -17.27
N TYR A 135 1.76 7.22 -17.16
CA TYR A 135 0.35 7.55 -17.25
C TYR A 135 -0.30 7.38 -15.87
N VAL A 136 -1.29 8.21 -15.58
CA VAL A 136 -2.07 8.16 -14.35
C VAL A 136 -3.55 8.12 -14.74
N THR A 137 -4.32 7.22 -14.11
CA THR A 137 -5.75 7.09 -14.34
C THR A 137 -6.57 6.95 -13.06
N THR A 138 -7.81 7.41 -13.12
CA THR A 138 -8.85 7.22 -12.10
C THR A 138 -10.10 6.57 -12.71
N ASP A 139 -9.99 6.03 -13.92
CA ASP A 139 -11.09 5.46 -14.67
C ASP A 139 -11.26 3.96 -14.43
N ALA A 140 -12.46 3.57 -14.00
CA ALA A 140 -12.76 2.19 -13.63
C ALA A 140 -12.68 1.23 -14.83
N ASN A 141 -12.94 1.69 -16.06
CA ASN A 141 -12.85 0.84 -17.25
C ASN A 141 -11.40 0.60 -17.65
N ILE A 142 -10.54 1.61 -17.55
CA ILE A 142 -9.09 1.45 -17.76
C ILE A 142 -8.49 0.55 -16.67
N ILE A 143 -8.90 0.75 -15.42
CA ILE A 143 -8.47 -0.11 -14.30
C ILE A 143 -8.94 -1.55 -14.51
N LYS A 144 -10.18 -1.77 -14.96
CA LYS A 144 -10.69 -3.08 -15.34
C LYS A 144 -9.91 -3.71 -16.49
N ALA A 145 -9.49 -2.92 -17.47
CA ALA A 145 -8.63 -3.38 -18.56
C ALA A 145 -7.32 -3.95 -18.02
N MET A 146 -6.59 -3.16 -17.24
CA MET A 146 -5.31 -3.57 -16.64
C MET A 146 -5.42 -4.79 -15.73
N LEU A 147 -6.47 -4.84 -14.89
CA LEU A 147 -6.54 -5.82 -13.81
C LEU A 147 -7.26 -7.10 -14.20
N ALA A 148 -8.12 -7.08 -15.21
CA ALA A 148 -8.98 -8.21 -15.56
C ALA A 148 -9.02 -8.50 -17.06
N THR A 149 -9.51 -7.58 -17.90
CA THR A 149 -9.83 -7.94 -19.29
C THR A 149 -8.62 -8.05 -20.21
N GLN A 150 -7.51 -7.37 -19.89
CA GLN A 150 -6.23 -7.43 -20.60
C GLN A 150 -5.10 -7.90 -19.68
N PHE A 151 -5.42 -8.68 -18.63
CA PHE A 151 -4.49 -9.00 -17.54
C PHE A 151 -3.11 -9.54 -17.99
N GLU A 152 -3.05 -10.43 -18.99
CA GLU A 152 -1.79 -11.03 -19.45
C GLU A 152 -0.87 -10.02 -20.15
N GLU A 153 -1.38 -8.86 -20.56
CA GLU A 153 -0.58 -7.79 -21.16
C GLU A 153 0.11 -6.92 -20.11
N PHE A 154 -0.39 -6.90 -18.87
CA PHE A 154 0.04 -6.01 -17.80
C PHE A 154 0.73 -6.73 -16.65
N VAL A 155 1.96 -6.33 -16.38
CA VAL A 155 2.81 -6.82 -15.28
C VAL A 155 3.00 -5.73 -14.22
N LYS A 156 3.65 -6.03 -13.09
CA LYS A 156 4.16 -4.98 -12.18
C LYS A 156 5.42 -4.35 -12.75
N GLY A 157 6.24 -5.14 -13.43
CA GLY A 157 7.40 -4.70 -14.20
C GLY A 157 8.67 -4.58 -13.36
N ASP A 158 9.82 -4.59 -14.05
CA ASP A 158 11.15 -4.69 -13.44
C ASP A 158 11.42 -3.56 -12.44
N ARG A 159 10.96 -2.33 -12.71
CA ARG A 159 11.14 -1.18 -11.81
C ARG A 159 10.49 -1.37 -10.44
N PHE A 160 9.29 -1.97 -10.44
CA PHE A 160 8.61 -2.32 -9.20
C PHE A 160 9.38 -3.43 -8.48
N GLY A 161 9.79 -4.46 -9.24
CA GLY A 161 10.63 -5.55 -8.78
C GLY A 161 11.90 -5.06 -8.07
N GLU A 162 12.72 -4.25 -8.74
CA GLU A 162 13.96 -3.67 -8.21
C GLU A 162 13.75 -2.87 -6.92
N THR A 163 12.63 -2.15 -6.82
CA THR A 163 12.30 -1.35 -5.64
C THR A 163 11.99 -2.23 -4.42
N MET A 164 11.33 -3.37 -4.64
CA MET A 164 10.76 -4.24 -3.61
C MET A 164 11.63 -5.45 -3.27
N ASN A 165 12.55 -5.85 -4.15
CA ASN A 165 13.26 -7.14 -4.08
C ASN A 165 14.04 -7.35 -2.78
N ASP A 166 14.62 -6.28 -2.22
CA ASP A 166 15.38 -6.38 -0.96
C ASP A 166 14.52 -6.81 0.24
N VAL A 167 13.20 -6.65 0.14
CA VAL A 167 12.25 -6.91 1.22
C VAL A 167 11.32 -8.07 0.90
N LEU A 168 10.70 -8.06 -0.27
CA LEU A 168 9.68 -9.03 -0.67
C LEU A 168 10.24 -10.18 -1.50
N GLY A 169 11.51 -10.12 -1.90
CA GLY A 169 12.13 -11.11 -2.76
C GLY A 169 11.31 -11.37 -4.02
N GLU A 170 11.16 -12.64 -4.38
CA GLU A 170 10.36 -13.07 -5.54
C GLU A 170 8.97 -13.61 -5.13
N GLY A 171 8.50 -13.30 -3.92
CA GLY A 171 7.21 -13.81 -3.42
C GLY A 171 5.98 -13.34 -4.20
N VAL A 172 4.81 -13.87 -3.83
CA VAL A 172 3.52 -13.70 -4.53
C VAL A 172 3.12 -12.24 -4.83
N PHE A 173 3.59 -11.26 -4.05
CA PHE A 173 3.34 -9.86 -4.37
C PHE A 173 4.34 -9.27 -5.35
N ASN A 174 5.59 -9.70 -5.37
CA ASN A 174 6.58 -9.09 -6.26
C ASN A 174 6.65 -9.76 -7.63
N ALA A 175 6.38 -11.08 -7.71
CA ALA A 175 6.51 -11.83 -8.95
C ALA A 175 5.53 -11.42 -10.07
N ASP A 176 5.97 -11.66 -11.31
CA ASP A 176 5.22 -11.56 -12.56
C ASP A 176 5.19 -12.88 -13.34
N GLY A 177 4.30 -12.96 -14.33
CA GLY A 177 4.21 -14.10 -15.25
C GLY A 177 4.02 -15.46 -14.57
N ASP A 178 4.77 -16.46 -15.05
CA ASP A 178 4.67 -17.84 -14.57
C ASP A 178 5.17 -18.01 -13.13
N LEU A 179 6.15 -17.20 -12.70
CA LEU A 179 6.63 -17.21 -11.32
C LEU A 179 5.50 -16.80 -10.38
N TRP A 180 4.76 -15.73 -10.71
CA TRP A 180 3.58 -15.36 -9.95
C TRP A 180 2.51 -16.46 -9.95
N LYS A 181 2.23 -17.08 -11.09
CA LYS A 181 1.27 -18.20 -11.18
C LYS A 181 1.70 -19.36 -10.27
N PHE A 182 2.99 -19.67 -10.19
CA PHE A 182 3.55 -20.66 -9.27
C PHE A 182 3.29 -20.30 -7.80
N HIS A 183 3.70 -19.11 -7.35
CA HIS A 183 3.50 -18.64 -5.97
C HIS A 183 2.01 -18.58 -5.59
N ARG A 184 1.16 -18.09 -6.50
CA ARG A 184 -0.28 -17.99 -6.30
C ARG A 184 -0.96 -19.37 -6.21
N THR A 185 -0.55 -20.33 -7.03
CA THR A 185 -1.08 -21.70 -6.99
C THR A 185 -0.73 -22.41 -5.69
N MET A 186 0.46 -22.12 -5.15
CA MET A 186 0.91 -22.66 -3.87
C MET A 186 0.12 -22.09 -2.69
N THR A 187 -0.10 -20.78 -2.65
CA THR A 187 -0.71 -20.07 -1.51
C THR A 187 -2.24 -20.09 -1.51
N ARG A 188 -2.88 -19.95 -2.69
CA ARG A 188 -4.35 -19.79 -2.79
C ARG A 188 -5.16 -20.85 -2.04
N PRO A 189 -4.86 -22.16 -2.10
CA PRO A 189 -5.69 -23.18 -1.44
C PRO A 189 -5.87 -22.95 0.06
N TYR A 190 -4.85 -22.43 0.75
CA TYR A 190 -4.92 -22.16 2.18
C TYR A 190 -5.98 -21.09 2.53
N PHE A 191 -6.15 -20.08 1.67
CA PHE A 191 -7.10 -18.98 1.85
C PHE A 191 -8.52 -19.26 1.34
N THR A 192 -8.76 -20.41 0.70
CA THR A 192 -10.10 -20.72 0.15
C THR A 192 -11.10 -21.23 1.18
N LYS A 193 -10.62 -21.67 2.34
CA LYS A 193 -11.44 -22.23 3.42
C LYS A 193 -11.47 -21.27 4.60
N ASP A 194 -12.66 -20.92 5.06
CA ASP A 194 -12.83 -20.32 6.38
C ASP A 194 -12.61 -21.40 7.45
N ARG A 195 -11.85 -21.08 8.50
CA ARG A 195 -11.50 -22.01 9.57
C ARG A 195 -12.05 -21.48 10.89
N ILE A 196 -12.62 -22.37 11.71
CA ILE A 196 -13.18 -21.99 13.01
C ILE A 196 -12.05 -21.50 13.94
N SER A 197 -10.88 -22.13 13.85
CA SER A 197 -9.69 -21.78 14.63
C SER A 197 -9.25 -20.32 14.46
N HIS A 198 -9.57 -19.67 13.33
CA HIS A 198 -9.32 -18.24 13.14
C HIS A 198 -10.14 -17.38 14.11
N PHE A 199 -11.39 -17.75 14.38
CA PHE A 199 -12.27 -16.99 15.28
C PHE A 199 -11.83 -17.11 16.74
N ASP A 200 -11.39 -18.30 17.16
CA ASP A 200 -10.82 -18.49 18.50
C ASP A 200 -9.53 -17.67 18.67
N MET A 201 -8.71 -17.61 17.62
CA MET A 201 -7.50 -16.77 17.59
C MET A 201 -7.86 -15.28 17.69
N PHE A 202 -8.83 -14.80 16.90
CA PHE A 202 -9.29 -13.42 16.98
C PHE A 202 -9.83 -13.07 18.36
N ASP A 203 -10.57 -13.97 19.02
CA ASP A 203 -11.11 -13.73 20.36
C ASP A 203 -10.01 -13.56 21.40
N ARG A 204 -9.01 -14.44 21.41
CA ARG A 204 -7.88 -14.34 22.36
C ARG A 204 -7.16 -13.00 22.26
N HIS A 205 -6.86 -12.55 21.04
CA HIS A 205 -6.13 -11.31 20.81
C HIS A 205 -7.02 -10.08 21.02
N ALA A 206 -8.30 -10.13 20.62
CA ALA A 206 -9.26 -9.05 20.83
C ALA A 206 -9.55 -8.85 22.32
N ASP A 207 -9.72 -9.92 23.10
CA ASP A 207 -9.91 -9.86 24.55
C ASP A 207 -8.71 -9.21 25.24
N LEU A 208 -7.48 -9.57 24.85
CA LEU A 208 -6.27 -8.93 25.39
C LEU A 208 -6.21 -7.43 25.06
N ALA A 209 -6.51 -7.05 23.82
CA ALA A 209 -6.54 -5.67 23.40
C ALA A 209 -7.61 -4.86 24.17
N ILE A 210 -8.81 -5.40 24.30
CA ILE A 210 -9.94 -4.76 25.00
C ILE A 210 -9.66 -4.64 26.49
N ARG A 211 -9.03 -5.63 27.13
CA ARG A 211 -8.58 -5.53 28.53
C ARG A 211 -7.62 -4.35 28.73
N LYS A 212 -6.62 -4.20 27.86
CA LYS A 212 -5.71 -3.04 27.89
C LYS A 212 -6.44 -1.70 27.69
N MET A 213 -7.44 -1.66 26.82
CA MET A 213 -8.27 -0.47 26.63
C MET A 213 -9.01 -0.10 27.92
N LYS A 214 -9.69 -1.06 28.56
CA LYS A 214 -10.41 -0.85 29.82
C LYS A 214 -9.49 -0.35 30.93
N GLU A 215 -8.33 -0.97 31.10
CA GLU A 215 -7.31 -0.54 32.05
C GLU A 215 -6.92 0.93 31.81
N ARG A 216 -6.62 1.30 30.56
CA ARG A 216 -6.22 2.67 30.20
C ARG A 216 -7.34 3.70 30.40
N PHE A 217 -8.58 3.35 30.04
CA PHE A 217 -9.72 4.28 30.16
C PHE A 217 -10.20 4.46 31.60
N ARG A 218 -10.11 3.42 32.45
CA ARG A 218 -10.38 3.54 33.89
C ARG A 218 -9.43 4.52 34.59
N ASP A 219 -8.21 4.65 34.09
CA ASP A 219 -7.25 5.68 34.54
C ASP A 219 -7.58 7.10 34.04
N GLY A 220 -8.63 7.26 33.23
CA GLY A 220 -9.02 8.51 32.59
C GLY A 220 -8.05 8.99 31.51
N ARG A 221 -7.23 8.09 30.95
CA ARG A 221 -6.21 8.42 29.95
C ARG A 221 -6.69 8.05 28.54
N ALA A 222 -6.27 8.85 27.56
CA ALA A 222 -6.43 8.50 26.15
C ALA A 222 -5.55 7.30 25.77
N LEU A 223 -5.95 6.62 24.70
CA LEU A 223 -5.25 5.49 24.11
C LEU A 223 -5.04 5.74 22.62
N ASP A 224 -3.83 5.46 22.11
CA ASP A 224 -3.58 5.39 20.67
C ASP A 224 -4.15 4.08 20.13
N PHE A 225 -5.33 4.18 19.53
CA PHE A 225 -6.05 3.04 18.99
C PHE A 225 -5.32 2.42 17.81
N GLN A 226 -4.63 3.23 17.00
CA GLN A 226 -3.85 2.74 15.85
C GLN A 226 -2.74 1.80 16.30
N GLU A 227 -1.97 2.20 17.32
CA GLU A 227 -0.89 1.38 17.86
C GLU A 227 -1.43 0.08 18.45
N LEU A 228 -2.52 0.13 19.21
CA LEU A 228 -3.17 -1.05 19.78
C LEU A 228 -3.60 -2.04 18.70
N VAL A 229 -4.34 -1.60 17.68
CA VAL A 229 -4.83 -2.52 16.63
C VAL A 229 -3.69 -3.02 15.73
N SER A 230 -2.62 -2.23 15.56
CA SER A 230 -1.42 -2.69 14.85
C SER A 230 -0.75 -3.88 15.56
N ARG A 231 -0.75 -3.89 16.90
CA ARG A 231 -0.24 -5.01 17.71
C ARG A 231 -1.20 -6.20 17.69
N PHE A 232 -2.50 -5.96 17.77
CA PHE A 232 -3.53 -7.00 17.62
C PHE A 232 -3.40 -7.77 16.30
N THR A 233 -3.29 -7.04 15.18
CA THR A 233 -3.15 -7.66 13.85
C THR A 233 -1.79 -8.30 13.65
N LEU A 234 -0.70 -7.76 14.24
CA LEU A 234 0.61 -8.41 14.19
C LEU A 234 0.60 -9.76 14.92
N ASP A 235 0.02 -9.80 16.13
CA ASP A 235 -0.06 -11.03 16.92
C ASP A 235 -0.99 -12.05 16.22
N SER A 236 -2.13 -11.62 15.71
CA SER A 236 -3.05 -12.48 14.95
C SER A 236 -2.43 -13.00 13.64
N ALA A 237 -1.75 -12.14 12.87
CA ALA A 237 -1.11 -12.54 11.62
C ALA A 237 0.06 -13.51 11.86
N THR A 238 0.87 -13.29 12.89
CA THR A 238 2.00 -14.20 13.19
C THR A 238 1.53 -15.55 13.73
N GLU A 239 0.46 -15.58 14.53
CA GLU A 239 -0.17 -16.85 14.93
C GLU A 239 -0.78 -17.60 13.73
N PHE A 240 -1.47 -16.90 12.83
CA PHE A 240 -1.98 -17.48 11.59
C PHE A 240 -0.88 -18.06 10.68
N LEU A 241 0.27 -17.36 10.61
CA LEU A 241 1.40 -17.75 9.78
C LEU A 241 2.22 -18.91 10.37
N PHE A 242 2.46 -18.88 11.68
CA PHE A 242 3.49 -19.68 12.35
C PHE A 242 2.98 -20.54 13.50
N GLY A 243 1.71 -20.40 13.87
CA GLY A 243 1.12 -21.03 15.05
C GLY A 243 1.59 -20.42 16.38
N ASN A 244 2.38 -19.34 16.34
CA ASN A 244 2.85 -18.61 17.51
C ASN A 244 2.83 -17.11 17.22
N CYS A 245 2.41 -16.30 18.19
CA CYS A 245 2.40 -14.84 18.04
C CYS A 245 3.67 -14.19 18.61
N VAL A 246 3.94 -12.96 18.14
CA VAL A 246 5.06 -12.12 18.60
C VAL A 246 4.82 -11.60 20.03
N HIS A 247 3.59 -11.69 20.54
CA HIS A 247 3.16 -11.13 21.82
C HIS A 247 3.44 -9.62 21.94
N SER A 248 3.28 -8.89 20.84
CA SER A 248 3.45 -7.44 20.79
C SER A 248 2.43 -6.72 21.67
N LEU A 249 1.21 -7.25 21.81
CA LEU A 249 0.19 -6.76 22.72
C LEU A 249 0.56 -6.89 24.20
N MET A 250 1.54 -7.71 24.59
CA MET A 250 1.95 -7.84 25.99
C MET A 250 2.79 -6.65 26.47
N ASN A 251 3.40 -5.91 25.55
CA ASN A 251 4.18 -4.72 25.87
C ASN A 251 3.26 -3.54 26.25
N ASP A 252 3.84 -2.56 26.95
CA ASP A 252 3.13 -1.31 27.27
C ASP A 252 2.80 -0.50 26.01
N LEU A 253 1.61 0.11 26.01
CA LEU A 253 1.17 1.02 24.96
C LEU A 253 1.71 2.42 25.22
N PRO A 254 2.00 3.20 24.16
CA PRO A 254 2.48 4.57 24.30
C PRO A 254 1.49 5.43 25.09
N TYR A 255 2.03 6.45 25.75
CA TYR A 255 1.27 7.50 26.44
C TYR A 255 1.18 8.73 25.54
N ALA A 256 0.13 9.51 25.71
CA ALA A 256 -0.06 10.75 24.96
C ALA A 256 1.10 11.73 25.24
N TYR A 257 1.46 12.55 24.26
CA TYR A 257 2.58 13.50 24.39
C TYR A 257 2.39 14.49 25.54
N ASN A 258 1.14 14.75 25.92
CA ASN A 258 0.74 15.66 26.98
C ASN A 258 0.53 14.98 28.35
N ASP A 259 0.71 13.65 28.45
CA ASP A 259 0.51 12.94 29.71
C ASP A 259 1.68 13.17 30.68
N ARG A 260 1.54 14.17 31.54
CA ARG A 260 2.52 14.48 32.61
C ARG A 260 2.67 13.37 33.66
N ARG A 261 1.72 12.42 33.71
CA ARG A 261 1.74 11.26 34.60
C ARG A 261 2.29 10.03 33.88
N SER A 262 2.76 10.14 32.65
CA SER A 262 3.47 9.05 32.00
C SER A 262 4.65 8.68 32.89
N PRO A 263 4.85 7.40 33.24
CA PRO A 263 6.11 7.02 33.85
C PRO A 263 7.22 7.53 32.92
N GLN A 264 8.32 8.06 33.47
CA GLN A 264 9.54 8.32 32.70
C GLN A 264 10.09 6.96 32.28
N ILE A 265 9.40 6.35 31.32
CA ILE A 265 9.83 5.15 30.66
C ILE A 265 11.02 5.62 29.85
N ALA A 266 12.23 5.47 30.42
CA ALA A 266 13.41 5.24 29.61
C ALA A 266 12.98 4.20 28.59
N GLN A 267 12.87 4.60 27.30
CA GLN A 267 12.45 3.77 26.17
C GLN A 267 12.58 2.30 26.53
N THR A 268 11.46 1.71 27.00
CA THR A 268 11.45 0.46 27.79
C THR A 268 12.36 -0.54 27.12
N ALA A 269 13.25 -1.18 27.90
CA ALA A 269 14.16 -2.25 27.47
C ALA A 269 13.56 -3.01 26.29
N SER A 270 14.16 -2.86 25.10
CA SER A 270 13.55 -3.27 23.84
C SER A 270 13.28 -4.78 23.86
N SER A 271 12.03 -5.18 24.14
CA SER A 271 11.62 -6.57 23.99
C SER A 271 11.80 -6.97 22.52
N ALA A 272 12.09 -8.25 22.26
CA ALA A 272 12.29 -8.73 20.90
C ALA A 272 11.11 -8.37 19.97
N SER A 273 9.89 -8.36 20.51
CA SER A 273 8.67 -7.95 19.82
C SER A 273 8.63 -6.47 19.44
N THR A 274 9.07 -5.57 20.33
CA THR A 274 9.17 -4.14 20.02
C THR A 274 10.24 -3.88 18.97
N THR A 275 11.41 -4.50 19.10
CA THR A 275 12.51 -4.37 18.13
C THR A 275 12.09 -4.87 16.75
N PHE A 276 11.39 -6.01 16.68
CA PHE A 276 10.84 -6.55 15.45
C PHE A 276 9.81 -5.59 14.82
N SER A 277 8.85 -5.12 15.60
CA SER A 277 7.78 -4.23 15.12
C SER A 277 8.33 -2.92 14.55
N GLN A 278 9.30 -2.30 15.25
CA GLN A 278 9.98 -1.08 14.81
C GLN A 278 10.81 -1.30 13.54
N ALA A 279 11.54 -2.43 13.47
CA ALA A 279 12.28 -2.77 12.27
C ALA A 279 11.34 -2.95 11.08
N PHE A 280 10.25 -3.69 11.26
CA PHE A 280 9.25 -3.92 10.23
C PHE A 280 8.66 -2.63 9.68
N THR A 281 8.25 -1.70 10.55
CA THR A 281 7.77 -0.37 10.15
C THR A 281 8.85 0.43 9.39
N GLY A 282 10.10 0.40 9.87
CA GLY A 282 11.23 1.06 9.19
C GLY A 282 11.49 0.54 7.77
N VAL A 283 11.31 -0.77 7.52
CA VAL A 283 11.37 -1.34 6.15
C VAL A 283 10.32 -0.70 5.25
N GLN A 284 9.09 -0.57 5.73
CA GLN A 284 7.97 -0.07 4.93
C GLN A 284 8.10 1.42 4.63
N GLU A 285 8.60 2.21 5.59
CA GLU A 285 8.93 3.62 5.37
C GLU A 285 10.00 3.79 4.28
N ALA A 286 11.05 2.97 4.32
CA ALA A 286 12.10 2.96 3.29
C ALA A 286 11.53 2.63 1.90
N LEU A 287 10.72 1.56 1.80
CA LEU A 287 10.06 1.19 0.53
C LEU A 287 9.11 2.29 0.02
N ALA A 288 8.36 2.93 0.92
CA ALA A 288 7.46 4.02 0.57
C ALA A 288 8.21 5.21 -0.02
N VAL A 289 9.38 5.55 0.53
CA VAL A 289 10.26 6.58 -0.03
C VAL A 289 10.72 6.17 -1.43
N ARG A 290 11.22 4.93 -1.61
CA ARG A 290 11.70 4.43 -2.91
C ARG A 290 10.62 4.51 -3.99
N LEU A 291 9.39 4.06 -3.70
CA LEU A 291 8.26 4.14 -4.64
C LEU A 291 7.93 5.58 -5.04
N ARG A 292 7.99 6.53 -4.10
CA ARG A 292 7.54 7.92 -4.34
C ARG A 292 8.53 8.74 -5.15
N ILE A 293 9.82 8.54 -4.94
CA ILE A 293 10.85 9.19 -5.76
C ILE A 293 11.13 8.42 -7.05
N GLY A 294 10.45 7.28 -7.25
CA GLY A 294 10.55 6.46 -8.44
C GLY A 294 11.99 6.02 -8.68
N TRP A 295 12.38 5.80 -9.93
CA TRP A 295 13.73 5.35 -10.31
C TRP A 295 14.90 6.18 -9.72
N SER A 296 14.65 7.42 -9.27
CA SER A 296 15.68 8.26 -8.66
C SER A 296 16.12 7.81 -7.26
N TRP A 297 15.40 6.86 -6.64
CA TRP A 297 15.75 6.31 -5.33
C TRP A 297 17.14 5.67 -5.32
N ILE A 298 17.53 5.13 -6.46
CA ILE A 298 18.83 4.53 -6.73
C ILE A 298 19.97 5.53 -6.43
N PHE A 299 19.76 6.83 -6.67
CA PHE A 299 20.73 7.87 -6.34
C PHE A 299 20.70 8.24 -4.85
N ALA A 300 19.53 8.27 -4.23
CA ALA A 300 19.39 8.53 -2.80
C ALA A 300 20.09 7.44 -1.95
N GLU A 301 20.11 6.20 -2.45
CA GLU A 301 20.71 5.04 -1.82
C GLU A 301 22.04 4.61 -2.45
N MET A 302 22.75 5.54 -3.11
CA MET A 302 23.97 5.24 -3.87
C MET A 302 25.08 4.57 -3.04
N PHE A 303 25.17 4.90 -1.74
CA PHE A 303 26.22 4.37 -0.84
C PHE A 303 25.67 3.54 0.33
N LYS A 304 24.35 3.46 0.49
CA LYS A 304 23.73 2.80 1.64
C LYS A 304 22.34 2.30 1.26
N ASP A 305 22.11 1.02 1.47
CA ASP A 305 20.78 0.41 1.49
C ASP A 305 20.08 0.77 2.80
N THR A 306 18.95 1.48 2.69
CA THR A 306 18.15 1.94 3.83
C THR A 306 17.37 0.80 4.50
N THR A 307 17.05 -0.26 3.75
CA THR A 307 16.26 -1.41 4.23
C THR A 307 17.11 -2.42 5.01
N ARG A 308 18.42 -2.52 4.70
CA ARG A 308 19.33 -3.55 5.22
C ARG A 308 19.27 -3.77 6.73
N LYS A 309 19.45 -2.70 7.53
CA LYS A 309 19.49 -2.82 9.01
C LYS A 309 18.18 -3.36 9.58
N HIS A 310 17.07 -2.96 8.98
CA HIS A 310 15.75 -3.38 9.41
C HIS A 310 15.48 -4.83 8.99
N MET A 311 15.88 -5.20 7.77
CA MET A 311 15.78 -6.58 7.28
C MET A 311 16.65 -7.56 8.06
N GLU A 312 17.81 -7.15 8.58
CA GLU A 312 18.63 -7.99 9.48
C GLU A 312 17.84 -8.42 10.73
N VAL A 313 17.06 -7.51 11.33
CA VAL A 313 16.21 -7.80 12.48
C VAL A 313 15.02 -8.68 12.09
N VAL A 314 14.34 -8.33 10.99
CA VAL A 314 13.16 -9.08 10.50
C VAL A 314 13.55 -10.52 10.14
N SER A 315 14.63 -10.71 9.39
CA SER A 315 15.13 -12.05 9.03
C SER A 315 15.64 -12.82 10.25
N ALA A 316 16.26 -12.17 11.24
CA ALA A 316 16.66 -12.83 12.49
C ALA A 316 15.46 -13.39 13.29
N TYR A 317 14.26 -12.82 13.10
CA TYR A 317 13.03 -13.33 13.69
C TYR A 317 12.40 -14.46 12.86
N VAL A 318 12.32 -14.30 11.55
CA VAL A 318 11.60 -15.23 10.66
C VAL A 318 12.40 -16.49 10.34
N GLN A 319 13.72 -16.37 10.16
CA GLN A 319 14.58 -17.46 9.72
C GLN A 319 14.56 -18.68 10.67
N PRO A 320 14.66 -18.53 12.00
CA PRO A 320 14.60 -19.67 12.92
C PRO A 320 13.25 -20.42 12.87
N ILE A 321 12.15 -19.70 12.63
CA ILE A 321 10.80 -20.27 12.53
C ILE A 321 10.70 -21.17 11.30
N ILE A 322 11.23 -20.71 10.16
CA ILE A 322 11.27 -21.48 8.91
C ILE A 322 12.15 -22.73 9.06
N GLU A 323 13.33 -22.58 9.67
CA GLU A 323 14.24 -23.70 9.91
C GLU A 323 13.61 -24.76 10.82
N GLU A 324 12.90 -24.35 11.87
CA GLU A 324 12.17 -25.25 12.76
C GLU A 324 11.02 -25.96 12.05
N ALA A 325 10.24 -25.25 11.22
CA ALA A 325 9.16 -25.85 10.44
C ALA A 325 9.70 -26.92 9.45
N LEU A 326 10.80 -26.62 8.76
CA LEU A 326 11.50 -27.58 7.90
C LEU A 326 12.04 -28.78 8.70
N ARG A 327 12.60 -28.56 9.89
CA ARG A 327 13.08 -29.63 10.78
C ARG A 327 11.94 -30.53 11.23
N LYS A 328 10.80 -29.96 11.63
CA LYS A 328 9.59 -30.72 12.00
C LYS A 328 9.11 -31.59 10.83
N LYS A 329 9.00 -31.03 9.63
CA LYS A 329 8.61 -31.77 8.42
C LYS A 329 9.53 -32.99 8.18
N ARG A 330 10.85 -32.78 8.20
CA ARG A 330 11.84 -33.85 7.99
C ARG A 330 11.74 -34.94 9.07
N SER A 331 11.41 -34.57 10.30
CA SER A 331 11.27 -35.48 11.43
C SER A 331 9.94 -36.23 11.45
N ALA A 332 8.92 -35.71 10.75
CA ALA A 332 7.59 -36.31 10.62
C ALA A 332 7.48 -37.31 9.46
N ILE A 333 8.51 -37.43 8.60
CA ILE A 333 8.55 -38.42 7.52
C ILE A 333 8.46 -39.83 8.11
N GLY A 334 7.33 -40.52 7.89
CA GLY A 334 7.06 -41.87 8.41
C GLY A 334 6.20 -41.93 9.67
N LYS A 335 5.73 -40.77 10.20
CA LYS A 335 4.74 -40.72 11.28
C LYS A 335 3.41 -40.20 10.72
N ASP A 336 2.36 -41.03 10.77
CA ASP A 336 0.97 -40.64 10.45
C ASP A 336 0.39 -39.78 11.59
N GLU A 337 0.96 -38.59 11.83
CA GLU A 337 0.30 -37.57 12.65
C GLU A 337 -0.69 -36.81 11.75
N LYS A 338 -1.98 -37.12 11.91
CA LYS A 338 -3.06 -36.36 11.28
C LYS A 338 -3.22 -35.01 12.01
N VAL A 339 -2.49 -33.98 11.57
CA VAL A 339 -2.84 -32.59 11.90
C VAL A 339 -4.19 -32.31 11.25
N THR A 340 -5.16 -31.84 12.03
CA THR A 340 -6.49 -31.49 11.50
C THR A 340 -6.37 -30.29 10.56
N GLU A 341 -7.22 -30.19 9.53
CA GLU A 341 -7.16 -29.05 8.60
C GLU A 341 -7.36 -27.69 9.32
N ASP A 342 -8.01 -27.66 10.48
CA ASP A 342 -8.22 -26.43 11.26
C ASP A 342 -6.97 -25.98 12.05
N GLU A 343 -6.03 -26.89 12.36
CA GLU A 343 -4.81 -26.60 13.15
C GLU A 343 -3.58 -26.32 12.28
N GLU A 344 -3.66 -26.53 10.97
CA GLU A 344 -2.56 -26.31 10.04
C GLU A 344 -2.25 -24.81 9.89
N THR A 345 -1.00 -24.39 10.08
CA THR A 345 -0.59 -22.99 9.83
C THR A 345 -0.28 -22.75 8.35
N LEU A 346 -0.16 -21.49 7.92
CA LEU A 346 0.23 -21.22 6.53
C LEU A 346 1.63 -21.80 6.25
N LEU A 347 2.58 -21.65 7.18
CA LEU A 347 3.92 -22.17 6.99
C LEU A 347 3.93 -23.70 6.87
N ASP A 348 3.10 -24.41 7.65
CA ASP A 348 2.94 -25.86 7.51
C ASP A 348 2.41 -26.23 6.12
N HIS A 349 1.43 -25.49 5.61
CA HIS A 349 0.91 -25.68 4.25
C HIS A 349 1.98 -25.42 3.18
N LEU A 350 2.78 -24.36 3.32
CA LEU A 350 3.85 -24.01 2.37
C LEU A 350 4.98 -25.04 2.36
N VAL A 351 5.38 -25.52 3.54
CA VAL A 351 6.44 -26.53 3.70
C VAL A 351 6.04 -27.88 3.07
N LYS A 352 4.73 -28.17 2.94
CA LYS A 352 4.24 -29.32 2.15
C LYS A 352 4.43 -29.15 0.64
N LYS A 353 4.59 -27.92 0.15
CA LYS A 353 4.68 -27.59 -1.28
C LYS A 353 6.11 -27.34 -1.77
N THR A 354 6.99 -26.83 -0.91
CA THR A 354 8.39 -26.56 -1.24
C THR A 354 9.30 -26.74 -0.03
N GLU A 355 10.57 -27.06 -0.29
CA GLU A 355 11.65 -27.08 0.72
C GLU A 355 12.69 -25.98 0.50
N ASP A 356 12.49 -25.12 -0.51
CA ASP A 356 13.40 -24.00 -0.76
C ASP A 356 13.21 -22.93 0.34
N PRO A 357 14.22 -22.70 1.20
CA PRO A 357 14.11 -21.74 2.29
C PRO A 357 13.92 -20.30 1.78
N THR A 358 14.36 -19.98 0.56
CA THR A 358 14.18 -18.65 -0.05
C THR A 358 12.72 -18.42 -0.38
N ILE A 359 12.08 -19.40 -1.03
CA ILE A 359 10.64 -19.32 -1.38
C ILE A 359 9.80 -19.24 -0.11
N LEU A 360 10.11 -20.05 0.91
CA LEU A 360 9.39 -20.01 2.19
C LEU A 360 9.54 -18.66 2.89
N HIS A 361 10.75 -18.10 2.91
CA HIS A 361 11.03 -16.80 3.49
C HIS A 361 10.27 -15.68 2.78
N ASP A 362 10.35 -15.64 1.46
CA ASP A 362 9.72 -14.60 0.66
C ASP A 362 8.19 -14.65 0.81
N GLU A 363 7.56 -15.83 0.66
CA GLU A 363 6.11 -15.98 0.82
C GLU A 363 5.61 -15.57 2.20
N THR A 364 6.32 -16.03 3.23
CA THR A 364 5.99 -15.71 4.62
C THR A 364 6.03 -14.21 4.86
N LEU A 365 7.09 -13.53 4.43
CA LEU A 365 7.21 -12.08 4.58
C LEU A 365 6.17 -11.31 3.79
N ASN A 366 5.90 -11.74 2.55
CA ASN A 366 4.87 -11.13 1.71
C ASN A 366 3.52 -11.14 2.45
N ILE A 367 3.11 -12.30 2.96
CA ILE A 367 1.80 -12.46 3.59
C ILE A 367 1.75 -11.79 4.97
N MET A 368 2.85 -11.77 5.72
CA MET A 368 2.94 -11.04 6.99
C MET A 368 2.72 -9.53 6.82
N ILE A 369 3.35 -8.93 5.80
CA ILE A 369 3.17 -7.50 5.48
C ILE A 369 1.73 -7.20 5.10
N ALA A 370 1.07 -8.09 4.36
CA ALA A 370 -0.34 -7.90 4.02
C ALA A 370 -1.27 -8.03 5.23
N GLY A 371 -1.06 -9.03 6.10
CA GLY A 371 -1.97 -9.35 7.20
C GLY A 371 -1.97 -8.34 8.34
N ARG A 372 -0.86 -7.63 8.57
CA ARG A 372 -0.73 -6.66 9.68
C ARG A 372 -1.37 -5.31 9.35
N ASP A 373 -0.71 -4.53 8.51
CA ASP A 373 -1.01 -3.10 8.41
C ASP A 373 -2.34 -2.81 7.71
N THR A 374 -2.78 -3.70 6.80
CA THR A 374 -3.99 -3.45 6.04
C THR A 374 -5.25 -3.51 6.91
N THR A 375 -5.36 -4.55 7.75
CA THR A 375 -6.45 -4.69 8.73
C THR A 375 -6.34 -3.60 9.80
N ALA A 376 -5.14 -3.34 10.33
CA ALA A 376 -4.93 -2.35 11.40
C ALA A 376 -5.36 -0.93 10.97
N ALA A 377 -4.95 -0.52 9.76
CA ALA A 377 -5.33 0.77 9.22
C ALA A 377 -6.84 0.87 8.96
N THR A 378 -7.48 -0.21 8.50
CA THR A 378 -8.94 -0.21 8.31
C THR A 378 -9.69 -0.07 9.63
N LEU A 379 -9.30 -0.83 10.66
CA LEU A 379 -9.89 -0.73 12.00
C LEU A 379 -9.71 0.68 12.58
N THR A 380 -8.51 1.24 12.41
CA THR A 380 -8.20 2.62 12.83
C THR A 380 -9.16 3.61 12.17
N LEU A 381 -9.30 3.56 10.86
CA LEU A 381 -10.15 4.50 10.10
C LEU A 381 -11.65 4.25 10.34
N ALA A 382 -12.05 3.00 10.59
CA ALA A 382 -13.42 2.66 10.98
C ALA A 382 -13.78 3.30 12.32
N VAL A 383 -12.94 3.14 13.35
CA VAL A 383 -13.17 3.77 14.66
C VAL A 383 -13.15 5.28 14.56
N TYR A 384 -12.23 5.85 13.79
CA TYR A 384 -12.21 7.29 13.53
C TYR A 384 -13.54 7.79 12.95
N LEU A 385 -14.06 7.11 11.92
CA LEU A 385 -15.36 7.45 11.32
C LEU A 385 -16.51 7.24 12.31
N LEU A 386 -16.51 6.17 13.11
CA LEU A 386 -17.55 5.95 14.12
C LEU A 386 -17.55 7.03 15.21
N CYS A 387 -16.39 7.57 15.59
CA CYS A 387 -16.31 8.73 16.48
C CYS A 387 -16.89 10.01 15.84
N LEU A 388 -16.69 10.20 14.52
CA LEU A 388 -17.23 11.37 13.79
C LEU A 388 -18.72 11.26 13.48
N TYR A 389 -19.26 10.05 13.41
CA TYR A 389 -20.64 9.76 13.05
C TYR A 389 -21.33 8.90 14.13
N PRO A 390 -21.69 9.48 15.29
CA PRO A 390 -22.30 8.74 16.41
C PRO A 390 -23.59 7.99 16.05
N GLU A 391 -24.37 8.50 15.09
CA GLU A 391 -25.55 7.82 14.56
C GLU A 391 -25.19 6.46 13.93
N ALA A 392 -24.10 6.40 13.17
CA ALA A 392 -23.62 5.16 12.58
C ALA A 392 -23.08 4.20 13.64
N PHE A 393 -22.40 4.72 14.66
CA PHE A 393 -21.98 3.94 15.82
C PHE A 393 -23.18 3.31 16.55
N ASN A 394 -24.20 4.10 16.88
CA ASN A 394 -25.38 3.63 17.60
C ASN A 394 -26.13 2.57 16.80
N LYS A 395 -26.30 2.78 15.49
CA LYS A 395 -26.96 1.81 14.60
C LYS A 395 -26.16 0.51 14.48
N LEU A 396 -24.83 0.59 14.38
CA LEU A 396 -23.98 -0.59 14.35
C LEU A 396 -24.03 -1.36 15.67
N ARG A 397 -23.93 -0.66 16.80
CA ARG A 397 -24.04 -1.29 18.12
C ARG A 397 -25.41 -1.95 18.31
N ALA A 398 -26.49 -1.33 17.85
CA ALA A 398 -27.84 -1.92 17.89
C ALA A 398 -27.93 -3.22 17.08
N GLU A 399 -27.38 -3.27 15.85
CA GLU A 399 -27.32 -4.52 15.06
C GLU A 399 -26.55 -5.61 15.82
N ILE A 400 -25.42 -5.27 16.44
CA ILE A 400 -24.59 -6.21 17.21
C ILE A 400 -25.34 -6.75 18.44
N MET A 401 -25.99 -5.86 19.21
CA MET A 401 -26.77 -6.25 20.38
C MET A 401 -27.96 -7.14 20.00
N GLU A 402 -28.65 -6.84 18.89
CA GLU A 402 -29.78 -7.64 18.42
C GLU A 402 -29.36 -9.05 17.96
N LYS A 403 -28.26 -9.16 17.20
CA LYS A 403 -27.84 -10.41 16.58
C LYS A 403 -27.03 -11.34 17.49
N ILE A 404 -26.18 -10.77 18.34
CA ILE A 404 -25.19 -11.51 19.15
C ILE A 404 -25.37 -11.27 20.64
N GLY A 405 -25.87 -10.09 20.99
CA GLY A 405 -25.93 -9.66 22.38
C GLY A 405 -24.56 -9.22 22.93
N PRO A 406 -24.47 -8.96 24.24
CA PRO A 406 -23.36 -8.21 24.84
C PRO A 406 -22.10 -9.05 25.11
N LYS A 407 -22.19 -10.38 25.13
CA LYS A 407 -21.11 -11.26 25.64
C LYS A 407 -20.74 -12.42 24.71
N GLN A 408 -21.62 -12.79 23.78
CA GLN A 408 -21.38 -13.96 22.93
C GLN A 408 -20.28 -13.65 21.91
N MET A 409 -19.38 -14.61 21.71
CA MET A 409 -18.37 -14.56 20.66
C MET A 409 -19.06 -14.70 19.30
N PRO A 410 -18.80 -13.81 18.32
CA PRO A 410 -19.43 -13.92 17.01
C PRO A 410 -18.86 -15.12 16.24
N GLY A 411 -19.74 -15.94 15.70
CA GLY A 411 -19.39 -16.98 14.74
C GLY A 411 -19.28 -16.46 13.31
N PHE A 412 -18.94 -17.35 12.38
CA PHE A 412 -18.83 -17.00 10.97
C PHE A 412 -20.17 -16.60 10.34
N ASP A 413 -21.23 -17.37 10.58
CA ASP A 413 -22.56 -17.07 10.03
C ASP A 413 -23.16 -15.81 10.65
N ASP A 414 -22.80 -15.49 11.89
CA ASP A 414 -23.18 -14.23 12.54
C ASP A 414 -22.62 -13.03 11.77
N ILE A 415 -21.29 -13.00 11.55
CA ILE A 415 -20.61 -11.94 10.80
C ILE A 415 -21.18 -11.81 9.38
N ARG A 416 -21.45 -12.94 8.73
CA ARG A 416 -22.01 -12.96 7.37
C ARG A 416 -23.39 -12.27 7.29
N ASN A 417 -24.19 -12.37 8.34
CA ASN A 417 -25.57 -11.86 8.35
C ASN A 417 -25.71 -10.41 8.86
N MET A 418 -24.64 -9.81 9.39
CA MET A 418 -24.60 -8.40 9.79
C MET A 418 -24.35 -7.48 8.60
N LYS A 419 -25.44 -7.05 7.96
CA LYS A 419 -25.37 -6.24 6.74
C LYS A 419 -24.88 -4.82 7.02
N TYR A 420 -25.27 -4.24 8.16
CA TYR A 420 -24.85 -2.88 8.49
C TYR A 420 -23.38 -2.84 8.90
N LEU A 421 -22.87 -3.83 9.64
CA LEU A 421 -21.42 -4.01 9.86
C LEU A 421 -20.64 -4.07 8.54
N ARG A 422 -21.11 -4.89 7.59
CA ARG A 422 -20.47 -4.97 6.27
C ARG A 422 -20.49 -3.63 5.54
N ALA A 423 -21.60 -2.90 5.63
CA ALA A 423 -21.75 -1.58 5.03
C ALA A 423 -20.81 -0.54 5.66
N VAL A 424 -20.64 -0.54 6.98
CA VAL A 424 -19.69 0.33 7.69
C VAL A 424 -18.25 0.05 7.26
N ILE A 425 -17.84 -1.22 7.20
CA ILE A 425 -16.50 -1.60 6.73
C ILE A 425 -16.30 -1.20 5.27
N ASN A 426 -17.28 -1.44 4.41
CA ASN A 426 -17.19 -1.10 2.99
C ASN A 426 -17.13 0.41 2.75
N GLU A 427 -17.93 1.21 3.46
CA GLU A 427 -17.88 2.67 3.35
C GLU A 427 -16.59 3.23 3.93
N THR A 428 -16.06 2.62 5.00
CA THR A 428 -14.70 2.91 5.50
C THR A 428 -13.67 2.65 4.41
N LEU A 429 -13.70 1.49 3.76
CA LEU A 429 -12.76 1.13 2.70
C LEU A 429 -12.96 1.91 1.40
N ARG A 430 -14.14 2.47 1.15
CA ARG A 430 -14.43 3.35 0.01
C ARG A 430 -13.78 4.72 0.23
N LEU A 431 -13.97 5.30 1.41
CA LEU A 431 -13.30 6.55 1.76
C LEU A 431 -11.81 6.33 2.02
N TYR A 432 -11.41 5.22 2.59
CA TYR A 432 -10.02 4.97 2.93
C TYR A 432 -9.57 3.62 2.40
N PRO A 433 -9.42 3.49 1.07
CA PRO A 433 -8.82 2.29 0.50
C PRO A 433 -7.37 2.23 0.94
N ILE A 434 -7.05 1.20 1.72
CA ILE A 434 -5.81 1.13 2.48
C ILE A 434 -4.56 1.15 1.59
N VAL A 435 -4.66 0.63 0.36
CA VAL A 435 -3.64 0.82 -0.68
C VAL A 435 -4.20 1.75 -1.76
N PRO A 436 -4.00 3.08 -1.62
CA PRO A 436 -4.71 4.08 -2.43
C PRO A 436 -4.19 4.20 -3.87
N PHE A 437 -2.91 3.87 -4.11
CA PHE A 437 -2.25 3.99 -5.40
C PHE A 437 -1.59 2.67 -5.80
N ASN A 438 -1.67 2.33 -7.08
CA ASN A 438 -1.09 1.11 -7.63
C ASN A 438 -0.53 1.37 -9.03
N VAL A 439 0.31 0.45 -9.53
CA VAL A 439 0.94 0.57 -10.84
C VAL A 439 0.89 -0.74 -11.61
N ARG A 440 0.75 -0.65 -12.94
CA ARG A 440 0.99 -1.74 -13.89
C ARG A 440 1.85 -1.23 -15.05
N VAL A 441 2.49 -2.15 -15.74
CA VAL A 441 3.35 -1.89 -16.90
C VAL A 441 2.92 -2.83 -18.02
N PRO A 442 2.61 -2.33 -19.22
CA PRO A 442 2.31 -3.19 -20.35
C PRO A 442 3.60 -3.80 -20.91
N THR A 443 3.54 -5.08 -21.26
CA THR A 443 4.67 -5.85 -21.81
C THR A 443 4.96 -5.55 -23.28
N HIS A 444 4.03 -4.88 -23.96
CA HIS A 444 4.13 -4.46 -25.36
C HIS A 444 3.24 -3.24 -25.59
N ASP A 445 3.41 -2.59 -26.74
CA ASP A 445 2.55 -1.48 -27.16
C ASP A 445 1.10 -1.97 -27.26
N THR A 446 0.20 -1.39 -26.46
CA THR A 446 -1.20 -1.79 -26.35
C THR A 446 -2.14 -0.59 -26.32
N THR A 447 -3.43 -0.85 -26.13
CA THR A 447 -4.48 0.16 -26.00
C THR A 447 -5.41 -0.14 -24.84
N VAL A 448 -5.85 0.90 -24.14
CA VAL A 448 -6.87 0.81 -23.08
C VAL A 448 -8.14 1.57 -23.49
N PRO A 449 -9.30 1.28 -22.89
CA PRO A 449 -10.53 2.03 -23.16
C PRO A 449 -10.35 3.53 -22.99
N ASN A 450 -11.04 4.32 -23.82
CA ASN A 450 -11.10 5.76 -23.63
C ASN A 450 -12.18 6.08 -22.58
N PRO A 451 -11.93 6.99 -21.61
CA PRO A 451 -12.97 7.45 -20.69
C PRO A 451 -14.16 8.10 -21.40
N ASP A 452 -13.96 8.67 -22.61
CA ASP A 452 -15.02 9.05 -23.53
C ASP A 452 -15.27 7.90 -24.54
N PRO A 453 -16.40 7.16 -24.43
CA PRO A 453 -16.70 6.04 -25.32
C PRO A 453 -16.86 6.43 -26.81
N SER A 454 -17.00 7.73 -27.13
CA SER A 454 -17.08 8.21 -28.51
C SER A 454 -15.71 8.40 -29.18
N GLN A 455 -14.63 8.34 -28.41
CA GLN A 455 -13.26 8.56 -28.88
C GLN A 455 -12.53 7.23 -29.14
N PRO A 456 -11.48 7.23 -29.98
CA PRO A 456 -10.62 6.06 -30.16
C PRO A 456 -9.94 5.66 -28.84
N PRO A 457 -9.52 4.39 -28.70
CA PRO A 457 -8.87 3.91 -27.48
C PRO A 457 -7.57 4.66 -27.20
N ILE A 458 -7.13 4.66 -25.93
CA ILE A 458 -5.91 5.32 -25.51
C ILE A 458 -4.73 4.39 -25.76
N PHE A 459 -3.73 4.88 -26.50
CA PHE A 459 -2.48 4.15 -26.72
C PHE A 459 -1.64 4.10 -25.44
N VAL A 460 -1.16 2.94 -25.05
CA VAL A 460 -0.22 2.76 -23.93
C VAL A 460 1.04 2.07 -24.46
N PRO A 461 2.19 2.77 -24.50
CA PRO A 461 3.46 2.19 -24.94
C PRO A 461 3.94 1.06 -24.02
N ALA A 462 4.70 0.11 -24.56
CA ALA A 462 5.43 -0.88 -23.77
C ALA A 462 6.31 -0.23 -22.69
N ASP A 463 6.48 -0.92 -21.57
CA ASP A 463 7.45 -0.58 -20.52
C ASP A 463 7.23 0.76 -19.80
N ILE A 464 6.06 1.39 -19.95
CA ILE A 464 5.71 2.60 -19.18
C ILE A 464 4.86 2.26 -17.95
N ASN A 465 5.05 3.04 -16.88
CA ASN A 465 4.19 2.94 -15.70
C ASN A 465 2.81 3.51 -16.01
N LEU A 466 1.77 2.69 -15.92
CA LEU A 466 0.37 3.11 -15.86
C LEU A 466 -0.09 2.98 -14.40
N ALA A 467 -0.05 4.10 -13.70
CA ALA A 467 -0.49 4.21 -12.32
C ALA A 467 -2.00 4.47 -12.25
N TYR A 468 -2.64 3.95 -11.21
CA TYR A 468 -4.04 4.22 -10.94
C TYR A 468 -4.31 4.50 -9.47
N SER A 469 -5.29 5.37 -9.21
CA SER A 469 -5.72 5.69 -7.84
C SER A 469 -7.08 5.10 -7.53
N VAL A 470 -7.09 4.15 -6.61
CA VAL A 470 -8.30 3.59 -6.01
C VAL A 470 -8.96 4.64 -5.13
N PHE A 471 -8.16 5.39 -4.35
CA PHE A 471 -8.63 6.47 -3.49
C PHE A 471 -9.46 7.51 -4.24
N MET A 472 -8.97 7.90 -5.42
CA MET A 472 -9.63 8.93 -6.19
C MET A 472 -10.85 8.37 -6.94
N MET A 473 -10.71 7.18 -7.55
CA MET A 473 -11.82 6.48 -8.19
C MET A 473 -13.00 6.28 -7.24
N HIS A 474 -12.74 5.98 -5.95
CA HIS A 474 -13.79 5.76 -4.94
C HIS A 474 -14.52 7.04 -4.51
N ARG A 475 -14.05 8.21 -4.94
CA ARG A 475 -14.63 9.53 -4.64
C ARG A 475 -15.23 10.24 -5.85
N ARG A 476 -15.11 9.64 -7.02
CA ARG A 476 -15.66 10.18 -8.26
C ARG A 476 -17.18 10.31 -8.16
N LYS A 477 -17.69 11.54 -8.30
CA LYS A 477 -19.12 11.84 -8.16
C LYS A 477 -19.97 11.19 -9.26
N ASP A 478 -19.39 10.98 -10.43
CA ASP A 478 -20.02 10.26 -11.54
C ASP A 478 -20.14 8.74 -11.27
N TYR A 479 -19.33 8.19 -10.37
CA TYR A 479 -19.45 6.79 -9.93
C TYR A 479 -20.26 6.64 -8.65
N TRP A 480 -20.17 7.55 -7.69
CA TRP A 480 -20.72 7.36 -6.35
C TRP A 480 -21.82 8.35 -5.96
N GLY A 481 -22.20 9.25 -6.87
CA GLY A 481 -23.20 10.28 -6.62
C GLY A 481 -22.62 11.59 -6.06
N PRO A 482 -23.46 12.62 -5.90
CA PRO A 482 -23.03 13.94 -5.43
C PRO A 482 -22.46 13.93 -4.01
N ASP A 483 -22.86 12.95 -3.20
CA ASP A 483 -22.48 12.73 -1.82
C ASP A 483 -21.25 11.81 -1.65
N ALA A 484 -20.52 11.51 -2.74
CA ALA A 484 -19.35 10.63 -2.74
C ALA A 484 -18.26 11.01 -1.72
N ALA A 485 -18.20 12.28 -1.29
CA ALA A 485 -17.23 12.74 -0.31
C ALA A 485 -17.61 12.42 1.15
N TYR A 486 -18.84 11.99 1.43
CA TYR A 486 -19.33 11.80 2.79
C TYR A 486 -19.39 10.33 3.19
N PHE A 487 -19.22 10.08 4.48
CA PHE A 487 -19.38 8.75 5.07
C PHE A 487 -20.86 8.47 5.27
N ASP A 488 -21.37 7.50 4.53
CA ASP A 488 -22.74 7.03 4.67
C ASP A 488 -22.82 5.52 4.35
N PRO A 489 -22.83 4.65 5.38
CA PRO A 489 -22.96 3.21 5.20
C PRO A 489 -24.25 2.79 4.48
N GLU A 490 -25.35 3.57 4.57
CA GLU A 490 -26.63 3.22 3.94
C GLU A 490 -26.51 3.09 2.41
N ARG A 491 -25.49 3.70 1.81
CA ARG A 491 -25.20 3.60 0.36
C ARG A 491 -25.06 2.15 -0.12
N PHE A 492 -24.62 1.25 0.76
CA PHE A 492 -24.49 -0.17 0.46
C PHE A 492 -25.76 -0.97 0.76
N LEU A 493 -26.84 -0.33 1.20
CA LEU A 493 -28.09 -0.96 1.64
C LEU A 493 -29.33 -0.39 0.94
N ASP A 494 -29.27 0.85 0.45
CA ASP A 494 -30.39 1.56 -0.16
C ASP A 494 -30.37 1.53 -1.70
N GLU A 495 -31.18 2.39 -2.33
CA GLU A 495 -31.29 2.49 -3.79
C GLU A 495 -29.97 2.84 -4.50
N ARG A 496 -29.03 3.52 -3.82
CA ARG A 496 -27.73 3.91 -4.38
C ARG A 496 -26.89 2.69 -4.72
N LEU A 497 -27.00 1.61 -3.96
CA LEU A 497 -26.34 0.34 -4.25
C LEU A 497 -26.67 -0.12 -5.68
N ASN A 498 -27.95 -0.16 -6.02
CA ASN A 498 -28.42 -0.60 -7.34
C ASN A 498 -28.12 0.44 -8.42
N LYS A 499 -28.27 1.73 -8.11
CA LYS A 499 -28.06 2.82 -9.06
C LYS A 499 -26.62 2.94 -9.53
N TYR A 500 -25.66 2.81 -8.61
CA TYR A 500 -24.26 3.13 -8.87
C TYR A 500 -23.35 1.90 -8.90
N PHE A 501 -23.54 0.96 -7.96
CA PHE A 501 -22.58 -0.12 -7.72
C PHE A 501 -22.93 -1.43 -8.42
N THR A 502 -24.18 -1.91 -8.32
CA THR A 502 -24.58 -3.24 -8.83
C THR A 502 -24.29 -3.40 -10.34
N GLY A 503 -24.51 -2.35 -11.14
CA GLY A 503 -24.21 -2.35 -12.58
C GLY A 503 -22.74 -2.14 -12.93
N ASN A 504 -21.92 -1.65 -11.99
CA ASN A 504 -20.51 -1.35 -12.22
C ASN A 504 -19.65 -1.66 -10.98
N PRO A 505 -19.47 -2.94 -10.61
CA PRO A 505 -18.77 -3.30 -9.38
C PRO A 505 -17.28 -2.93 -9.37
N PHE A 506 -16.68 -2.62 -10.53
CA PHE A 506 -15.27 -2.21 -10.64
C PHE A 506 -14.99 -0.81 -10.10
N ILE A 507 -16.02 -0.02 -9.73
CA ILE A 507 -15.83 1.27 -9.04
C ILE A 507 -15.43 1.12 -7.56
N PHE A 508 -15.48 -0.10 -7.01
CA PHE A 508 -15.09 -0.41 -5.63
C PHE A 508 -14.07 -1.55 -5.58
N LEU A 509 -12.82 -1.22 -5.27
CA LEU A 509 -11.65 -2.11 -5.36
C LEU A 509 -10.78 -2.09 -4.09
N PRO A 510 -11.37 -2.23 -2.88
CA PRO A 510 -10.58 -2.17 -1.64
C PRO A 510 -9.57 -3.32 -1.50
N PHE A 511 -9.82 -4.45 -2.19
CA PHE A 511 -8.95 -5.64 -2.23
C PHE A 511 -8.34 -5.87 -3.62
N ASN A 512 -8.28 -4.83 -4.46
CA ASN A 512 -7.95 -4.93 -5.88
C ASN A 512 -8.97 -5.80 -6.66
N ALA A 513 -8.67 -6.22 -7.88
CA ALA A 513 -9.53 -7.08 -8.69
C ALA A 513 -8.75 -8.02 -9.63
N GLY A 514 -9.49 -8.89 -10.30
CA GLY A 514 -8.96 -9.81 -11.31
C GLY A 514 -8.05 -10.89 -10.72
N PRO A 515 -7.17 -11.50 -11.54
CA PRO A 515 -6.36 -12.64 -11.11
C PRO A 515 -5.45 -12.34 -9.91
N ARG A 516 -5.06 -11.08 -9.71
CA ARG A 516 -4.23 -10.60 -8.59
C ARG A 516 -5.03 -10.04 -7.39
N ILE A 517 -6.34 -10.30 -7.30
CA ILE A 517 -7.16 -9.93 -6.13
C ILE A 517 -6.54 -10.43 -4.82
N CYS A 518 -6.74 -9.72 -3.70
CA CYS A 518 -6.19 -10.09 -2.40
C CYS A 518 -6.54 -11.56 -2.04
N LEU A 519 -5.53 -12.34 -1.61
CA LEU A 519 -5.73 -13.71 -1.11
C LEU A 519 -6.50 -13.71 0.20
N GLY A 520 -6.11 -12.82 1.12
CA GLY A 520 -6.68 -12.72 2.46
C GLY A 520 -7.96 -11.89 2.55
N GLN A 521 -8.70 -11.66 1.46
CA GLN A 521 -9.88 -10.80 1.48
C GLN A 521 -10.91 -11.24 2.54
N GLN A 522 -11.27 -12.52 2.55
CA GLN A 522 -12.25 -13.04 3.52
C GLN A 522 -11.68 -13.05 4.94
N PHE A 523 -10.41 -13.43 5.09
CA PHE A 523 -9.71 -13.38 6.38
C PHE A 523 -9.75 -11.97 6.97
N ALA A 524 -9.38 -10.95 6.21
CA ALA A 524 -9.38 -9.55 6.66
C ALA A 524 -10.79 -9.08 7.00
N TYR A 525 -11.80 -9.41 6.19
CA TYR A 525 -13.18 -9.06 6.52
C TYR A 525 -13.65 -9.71 7.82
N ASN A 526 -13.31 -10.97 8.07
CA ASN A 526 -13.65 -11.67 9.30
C ASN A 526 -12.92 -11.06 10.50
N GLU A 527 -11.62 -10.82 10.39
CA GLU A 527 -10.79 -10.21 11.45
C GLU A 527 -11.30 -8.81 11.84
N MET A 528 -11.55 -7.94 10.85
CA MET A 528 -12.08 -6.59 11.08
C MET A 528 -13.48 -6.63 11.71
N SER A 529 -14.36 -7.48 11.18
CA SER A 529 -15.73 -7.63 11.68
C SER A 529 -15.73 -8.14 13.12
N PHE A 530 -14.92 -9.16 13.40
CA PHE A 530 -14.77 -9.76 14.70
C PHE A 530 -14.33 -8.71 15.74
N PHE A 531 -13.26 -7.98 15.44
CA PHE A 531 -12.73 -6.97 16.35
C PHE A 531 -13.75 -5.85 16.61
N LEU A 532 -14.41 -5.33 15.57
CA LEU A 532 -15.45 -4.29 15.72
C LEU A 532 -16.63 -4.78 16.56
N ILE A 533 -17.07 -6.02 16.38
CA ILE A 533 -18.14 -6.63 17.20
C ILE A 533 -17.72 -6.65 18.68
N ARG A 534 -16.56 -7.23 19.00
CA ARG A 534 -16.08 -7.32 20.38
C ARG A 534 -15.87 -5.93 20.99
N LEU A 535 -15.35 -4.98 20.21
CA LEU A 535 -15.17 -3.59 20.63
C LEU A 535 -16.52 -2.96 21.03
N LEU A 536 -17.52 -3.01 20.16
CA LEU A 536 -18.82 -2.40 20.38
C LEU A 536 -19.70 -3.18 21.38
N GLN A 537 -19.38 -4.43 21.68
CA GLN A 537 -19.95 -5.14 22.84
C GLN A 537 -19.43 -4.61 24.17
N HIS A 538 -18.20 -4.11 24.21
CA HIS A 538 -17.54 -3.71 25.45
C HIS A 538 -17.56 -2.20 25.72
N PHE A 539 -17.86 -1.37 24.73
CA PHE A 539 -17.92 0.08 24.86
C PHE A 539 -19.24 0.62 24.29
N SER A 540 -19.94 1.44 25.09
CA SER A 540 -21.23 2.05 24.74
C SER A 540 -21.08 3.44 24.12
N HIS A 541 -19.89 4.03 24.22
CA HIS A 541 -19.57 5.35 23.66
C HIS A 541 -18.09 5.44 23.29
N MET A 542 -17.76 6.20 22.24
CA MET A 542 -16.40 6.50 21.83
C MET A 542 -16.28 7.93 21.30
N GLU A 543 -15.15 8.58 21.61
CA GLU A 543 -14.83 9.94 21.18
C GLU A 543 -13.33 10.09 20.87
N LEU A 544 -12.99 11.10 20.06
CA LEU A 544 -11.61 11.47 19.79
C LEU A 544 -11.05 12.33 20.93
N ASP A 545 -9.83 12.06 21.36
CA ASP A 545 -9.08 12.94 22.26
C ASP A 545 -8.06 13.75 21.44
N LEU A 546 -8.53 14.89 20.89
CA LEU A 546 -7.71 15.75 20.03
C LEU A 546 -6.57 16.45 20.80
N ASP A 547 -6.72 16.61 22.12
CA ASP A 547 -5.69 17.19 22.97
C ASP A 547 -4.53 16.22 23.17
N ALA A 548 -4.78 14.91 23.16
CA ALA A 548 -3.76 13.87 23.20
C ALA A 548 -2.97 13.71 21.89
N GLN A 549 -3.46 14.29 20.77
CA GLN A 549 -2.77 14.22 19.48
C GLN A 549 -1.59 15.23 19.40
N PRO A 550 -0.38 14.80 19.01
CA PRO A 550 0.78 15.67 18.86
C PRO A 550 0.49 16.88 17.95
N PRO A 551 0.89 18.11 18.30
CA PRO A 551 0.59 19.31 17.51
C PRO A 551 1.02 19.24 16.05
N GLU A 552 2.18 18.64 15.77
CA GLU A 552 2.75 18.43 14.44
C GLU A 552 1.98 17.41 13.58
N ALA A 553 1.09 16.64 14.21
CA ALA A 553 0.31 15.58 13.56
C ALA A 553 -1.16 15.99 13.33
N ARG A 554 -1.56 17.16 13.81
CA ARG A 554 -2.92 17.69 13.63
C ARG A 554 -3.14 18.17 12.20
N PRO A 555 -4.39 18.11 11.68
CA PRO A 555 -4.73 18.72 10.40
C PRO A 555 -4.30 20.20 10.35
N PRO A 556 -3.75 20.66 9.22
CA PRO A 556 -3.52 22.08 9.00
C PRO A 556 -4.82 22.90 9.13
N PRO A 557 -4.81 24.09 9.77
CA PRO A 557 -6.01 24.90 9.96
C PRO A 557 -6.73 25.27 8.66
N GLU A 558 -5.99 25.40 7.55
CA GLU A 558 -6.53 25.68 6.24
C GLU A 558 -7.53 24.61 5.74
N TRP A 559 -7.39 23.35 6.18
CA TRP A 559 -8.30 22.28 5.75
C TRP A 559 -9.72 22.53 6.19
N ALA A 560 -9.95 23.18 7.33
CA ALA A 560 -11.29 23.40 7.89
C ALA A 560 -12.25 24.15 6.94
N ASN A 561 -11.73 24.87 5.95
CA ASN A 561 -12.51 25.60 4.95
C ASN A 561 -12.74 24.80 3.65
N ASP A 562 -12.15 23.62 3.50
CA ASP A 562 -12.26 22.81 2.29
C ASP A 562 -13.62 22.09 2.22
N GLU A 563 -14.17 21.96 1.01
CA GLU A 563 -15.39 21.18 0.80
C GLU A 563 -15.17 19.67 0.99
N GLY A 564 -16.25 18.95 1.28
CA GLY A 564 -16.25 17.48 1.36
C GLY A 564 -15.58 16.93 2.63
N HIS A 565 -14.88 15.79 2.49
CA HIS A 565 -14.28 15.09 3.63
C HIS A 565 -13.11 15.86 4.27
N ARG A 566 -12.32 16.56 3.44
CA ARG A 566 -11.10 17.23 3.87
C ARG A 566 -11.36 18.30 4.94
N GLY A 567 -12.45 19.07 4.82
CA GLY A 567 -12.83 20.05 5.84
C GLY A 567 -13.43 19.49 7.12
N LYS A 568 -13.83 18.21 7.13
CA LYS A 568 -14.28 17.52 8.35
C LYS A 568 -13.16 16.76 9.05
N GLU A 569 -12.00 16.65 8.42
CA GLU A 569 -10.91 15.83 8.90
C GLU A 569 -10.38 16.33 10.27
N LYS A 570 -10.31 15.43 11.26
CA LYS A 570 -9.71 15.70 12.58
C LYS A 570 -8.34 15.05 12.76
N ILE A 571 -7.88 14.32 11.75
CA ILE A 571 -6.59 13.63 11.72
C ILE A 571 -5.81 13.97 10.44
N SER A 572 -4.51 13.69 10.41
CA SER A 572 -3.71 13.80 9.19
C SER A 572 -3.46 12.41 8.61
N PRO A 573 -4.28 11.93 7.65
CA PRO A 573 -4.06 10.63 7.04
C PRO A 573 -2.88 10.71 6.07
N LYS A 574 -1.94 9.76 6.18
CA LYS A 574 -0.74 9.66 5.37
C LYS A 574 -0.62 8.26 4.77
N VAL A 575 0.29 8.11 3.81
CA VAL A 575 0.50 6.87 3.06
C VAL A 575 1.98 6.50 3.11
N HIS A 576 2.32 5.35 3.70
CA HIS A 576 3.60 4.67 3.42
C HIS A 576 3.41 3.78 2.18
N LEU A 577 3.14 2.50 2.41
CA LEU A 577 2.55 1.54 1.48
C LEU A 577 1.04 1.45 1.70
N THR A 578 0.62 1.56 2.97
CA THR A 578 -0.78 1.61 3.38
C THR A 578 -1.10 2.97 4.01
N LEU A 579 -2.39 3.26 4.14
CA LEU A 579 -2.88 4.40 4.90
C LEU A 579 -2.56 4.25 6.39
N TYR A 580 -2.28 5.37 7.04
CA TYR A 580 -2.14 5.48 8.49
C TYR A 580 -2.49 6.89 8.96
N VAL A 581 -2.73 7.04 10.25
CA VAL A 581 -2.93 8.31 10.92
C VAL A 581 -1.58 8.80 11.46
N GLN A 582 -1.13 9.95 10.96
CA GLN A 582 0.07 10.61 11.48
C GLN A 582 -0.16 10.95 12.96
N GLY A 583 0.82 10.59 13.82
CA GLY A 583 0.76 10.83 15.26
C GLY A 583 -0.20 9.92 16.05
N GLY A 584 -0.80 8.91 15.41
CA GLY A 584 -1.71 7.96 16.07
C GLY A 584 -3.16 8.46 16.15
N LEU A 585 -4.08 7.53 16.44
CA LEU A 585 -5.50 7.83 16.61
C LEU A 585 -5.85 7.80 18.10
N TRP A 586 -5.90 8.96 18.74
CA TRP A 586 -6.14 9.07 20.17
C TRP A 586 -7.63 9.10 20.49
N VAL A 587 -8.08 8.18 21.33
CA VAL A 587 -9.50 8.01 21.67
C VAL A 587 -9.71 7.84 23.16
N LYS A 588 -10.95 8.12 23.59
CA LYS A 588 -11.53 7.70 24.86
C LYS A 588 -12.82 6.93 24.59
N MET A 589 -13.11 5.93 25.42
CA MET A 589 -14.34 5.15 25.32
C MET A 589 -14.92 4.89 26.69
N THR A 590 -16.26 4.83 26.75
CA THR A 590 -17.02 4.49 27.96
C THR A 590 -17.35 3.00 27.92
N GLU A 591 -16.97 2.26 28.96
CA GLU A 591 -17.33 0.84 29.09
C GLU A 591 -18.86 0.68 29.09
N ALA A 592 -19.36 -0.30 28.34
CA ALA A 592 -20.77 -0.67 28.36
C ALA A 592 -21.14 -1.31 29.71
N ASP A 593 -22.35 -1.01 30.20
CA ASP A 593 -22.88 -1.66 31.38
C ASP A 593 -23.12 -3.15 31.10
N ARG A 594 -23.05 -3.98 32.15
CA ARG A 594 -23.07 -5.46 32.01
C ARG A 594 -24.36 -6.03 31.41
N ASP A 595 -25.42 -5.21 31.36
CA ASP A 595 -26.78 -5.55 30.97
C ASP A 595 -27.27 -4.76 29.72
N ASP A 596 -26.41 -3.91 29.14
CA ASP A 596 -26.72 -2.97 28.04
C ASP A 596 -26.23 -3.40 26.64
#